data_AF-A0A741BR96-F1
#
_entry.id   AF-A0A741BR96-F1
#
_cell.length_a   1.000
_cell.length_b   1.000
_cell.length_c   1.000
_cell.angle_alpha   90.00
_cell.angle_beta   90.00
_cell.angle_gamma   90.00
#
_symmetry.space_group_name_H-M   'P 1'
#
loop_
_entity.id
_entity.type
_entity.pdbx_description
1 polymer ?
#
loop_
_entity_poly.entity_id
_entity_poly.type
_entity_poly.pdbx_seq_one_letter_code
_entity_poly.pdbx_strand_id
1 'polypeptide(L)' 'MIPTYNDEDIKAGEALAACKIVEENAYNGLFSDNVNKIDCDGIIKNIPVNTYNKLMYVYNKNKFRAQE' A
#
# COMPACT_ATOMS: atom_id res chain seq x y z
N MET A 1 13.83 -13.88 -10.46
CA MET A 1 14.37 -12.62 -9.91
C MET A 1 13.55 -12.30 -8.67
N ILE A 2 14.14 -12.32 -7.48
CA ILE A 2 13.43 -11.89 -6.28
C ILE A 2 13.31 -10.37 -6.42
N PRO A 3 12.11 -9.77 -6.50
CA PRO A 3 12.00 -8.32 -6.55
C PRO A 3 12.76 -7.73 -5.36
N THR A 4 13.76 -6.92 -5.65
CA THR A 4 14.53 -6.20 -4.64
C THR A 4 13.68 -5.01 -4.21
N TYR A 5 13.08 -5.14 -3.03
CA TYR A 5 12.41 -4.05 -2.34
C TYR A 5 13.44 -3.33 -1.49
N ASN A 6 13.39 -2.00 -1.47
CA ASN A 6 14.28 -1.18 -0.64
C ASN A 6 13.64 -0.88 0.72
N ASP A 7 14.43 -0.38 1.67
CA ASP A 7 13.94 -0.02 3.01
C ASP A 7 12.85 1.06 2.99
N GLU A 8 12.79 1.88 1.94
CA GLU A 8 11.75 2.88 1.73
C GLU A 8 10.39 2.23 1.42
N ASP A 9 10.35 1.18 0.58
CA ASP A 9 9.14 0.40 0.32
C ASP A 9 8.61 -0.25 1.61
N ILE A 10 9.50 -0.68 2.52
CA ILE A 10 9.13 -1.25 3.81
C ILE A 10 8.47 -0.19 4.70
N LYS A 11 9.14 0.95 4.90
CA LYS A 11 8.61 2.06 5.72
C LYS A 11 7.30 2.61 5.17
N ALA A 12 7.20 2.73 3.85
CA ALA A 12 5.96 3.15 3.20
C ALA A 12 4.84 2.13 3.42
N GLY A 13 5.13 0.83 3.34
CA GLY A 13 4.18 -0.23 3.67
C GLY A 13 3.76 -0.25 5.14
N GLU A 14 4.67 0.00 6.08
CA GLU A 14 4.37 0.13 7.51
C GLU A 14 3.43 1.31 7.80
N ALA A 15 3.76 2.49 7.27
CA ALA A 15 2.92 3.68 7.41
C ALA A 15 1.54 3.47 6.79
N LEU A 16 1.48 2.79 5.65
CA LEU A 16 0.25 2.45 4.96
C LEU A 16 -0.60 1.44 5.74
N ALA A 17 0.02 0.46 6.39
CA ALA A 17 -0.66 -0.56 7.18
C ALA A 17 -1.33 0.00 8.45
N ALA A 18 -0.90 1.18 8.92
CA ALA A 18 -1.57 1.91 9.98
C ALA A 18 -2.85 2.63 9.52
N CYS A 19 -3.02 2.84 8.21
CA CYS A 19 -4.20 3.48 7.64
C CYS A 19 -5.36 2.49 7.44
N LYS A 20 -6.59 3.02 7.37
CA LYS A 20 -7.80 2.24 7.13
C LYS A 20 -8.22 2.33 5.67
N ILE A 21 -8.52 1.20 5.03
CA ILE A 21 -9.18 1.22 3.72
C ILE A 21 -10.62 1.74 3.88
N VAL A 22 -10.97 2.73 3.05
CA VAL A 22 -12.32 3.32 2.96
C VAL A 22 -13.05 2.80 1.73
N GLU A 23 -12.34 2.67 0.60
CA GLU A 23 -12.90 2.16 -0.65
C GLU A 23 -11.80 1.45 -1.43
N GLU A 24 -12.05 0.21 -1.85
CA GLU A 24 -11.11 -0.58 -2.66
C GLU A 24 -11.42 -0.43 -4.13
N ASN A 25 -10.37 -0.33 -4.95
CA ASN A 25 -10.48 -0.33 -6.41
C ASN A 25 -11.45 0.75 -6.95
N ALA A 26 -11.46 1.90 -6.30
CA ALA A 26 -12.27 3.04 -6.66
C ALA A 26 -11.86 3.55 -8.05
N TYR A 27 -12.87 3.79 -8.90
CA TYR A 27 -12.66 4.38 -10.21
C TYR A 27 -12.11 5.80 -10.08
N ASN A 28 -11.03 6.09 -10.80
CA ASN A 28 -10.30 7.37 -10.69
C ASN A 28 -10.25 8.15 -12.02
N GLY A 29 -11.17 7.85 -12.94
CA GLY A 29 -11.26 8.49 -14.26
C GLY A 29 -10.84 7.59 -15.42
N LEU A 30 -11.24 7.96 -16.64
CA LEU A 30 -11.12 7.13 -17.85
C LEU A 30 -9.67 6.85 -18.28
N PHE A 31 -8.75 7.74 -17.91
CA PHE A 31 -7.33 7.68 -18.28
C PHE A 31 -6.43 7.46 -17.06
N SER A 32 -7.01 7.07 -15.92
CA SER A 32 -6.30 6.85 -14.67
C SER A 32 -6.52 5.42 -14.20
N ASP A 33 -5.49 4.83 -13.60
CA ASP A 33 -5.67 3.57 -12.90
C ASP A 33 -6.60 3.74 -11.69
N ASN A 34 -7.31 2.68 -11.37
CA ASN A 34 -8.11 2.61 -10.15
C ASN A 34 -7.23 2.77 -8.91
N VAL A 35 -7.83 3.33 -7.85
CA VAL A 35 -7.15 3.65 -6.60
C VAL A 35 -7.86 3.00 -5.42
N ASN A 36 -7.11 2.64 -4.40
CA ASN A 36 -7.64 2.42 -3.06
C ASN A 36 -7.71 3.77 -2.35
N LYS A 37 -8.88 4.11 -1.82
CA LYS A 37 -9.04 5.24 -0.91
C LYS A 37 -8.75 4.75 0.49
N ILE A 38 -7.78 5.37 1.13
CA ILE A 38 -7.38 5.06 2.50
C ILE A 38 -7.55 6.30 3.37
N ASP A 39 -7.94 6.09 4.62
CA ASP A 39 -7.96 7.09 5.67
C ASP A 39 -6.72 6.90 6.55
N CYS A 40 -5.84 7.89 6.53
CA CYS A 40 -4.70 7.98 7.42
C CYS A 40 -4.93 9.16 8.37
N ASP A 41 -5.37 8.88 9.59
CA ASP A 41 -5.60 9.88 10.64
C ASP A 41 -6.54 11.04 10.22
N GLY A 42 -7.64 10.71 9.54
CA GLY A 42 -8.64 11.67 9.05
C GLY A 42 -8.28 12.28 7.69
N ILE A 43 -7.15 11.91 7.10
CA ILE A 43 -6.74 12.36 5.76
C ILE A 43 -6.99 11.25 4.75
N ILE A 44 -7.94 11.48 3.86
CA ILE A 44 -8.21 10.58 2.73
C ILE A 44 -7.12 10.72 1.68
N LYS A 45 -6.45 9.61 1.36
CA LYS A 45 -5.46 9.50 0.30
C LYS A 45 -5.93 8.50 -0.75
N ASN A 46 -5.66 8.82 -2.01
CA ASN A 46 -5.88 7.92 -3.13
C ASN A 46 -4.54 7.27 -3.50
N ILE A 47 -4.45 5.95 -3.37
CA ILE A 47 -3.25 5.20 -3.75
C ILE A 47 -3.59 4.26 -4.91
N PRO A 48 -2.86 4.30 -6.03
CA PRO A 48 -3.05 3.32 -7.11
C PRO A 48 -3.06 1.90 -6.58
N VAL A 49 -4.02 1.07 -7.01
CA VAL A 49 -4.21 -0.30 -6.50
C VAL A 49 -2.91 -1.11 -6.58
N ASN A 50 -2.16 -0.99 -7.68
CA ASN A 50 -0.90 -1.69 -7.86
C ASN A 50 0.16 -1.26 -6.83
N THR A 51 0.26 0.04 -6.55
CA THR A 51 1.18 0.59 -5.53
C THR A 51 0.79 0.09 -4.14
N TYR A 52 -0.49 0.14 -3.79
CA TYR A 52 -0.99 -0.36 -2.52
C TYR A 52 -0.62 -1.83 -2.32
N ASN A 53 -0.91 -2.66 -3.32
CA ASN A 53 -0.62 -4.11 -3.28
C ASN A 53 0.89 -4.39 -3.15
N LYS A 54 1.73 -3.64 -3.88
CA LYS A 54 3.18 -3.74 -3.76
C LYS A 54 3.62 -3.45 -2.31
N LEU A 55 3.23 -2.31 -1.76
CA LEU A 55 3.67 -1.87 -0.43
C LEU A 55 3.20 -2.82 0.68
N MET A 56 1.94 -3.27 0.62
CA MET A 56 1.41 -4.23 1.59
C MET A 56 2.05 -5.60 1.48
N TYR A 57 2.37 -6.06 0.26
CA TYR A 57 3.11 -7.31 0.06
C TYR A 57 4.49 -7.25 0.73
N VAL A 58 5.22 -6.14 0.54
CA VAL A 58 6.55 -5.92 1.13
C VAL A 58 6.48 -5.87 2.65
N TYR A 59 5.57 -5.07 3.18
CA TYR A 59 5.35 -4.97 4.63
C TYR A 59 5.06 -6.34 5.25
N ASN A 60 4.09 -7.08 4.70
CA ASN A 60 3.74 -8.40 5.19
C ASN A 60 4.93 -9.36 5.12
N LYS A 61 5.64 -9.42 3.99
CA LYS A 61 6.81 -10.29 3.82
C LYS A 61 7.92 -9.99 4.84
N ASN A 62 8.20 -8.72 5.14
CA ASN A 62 9.21 -8.36 6.14
C ASN A 62 8.74 -8.61 7.58
N LYS A 63 7.45 -8.38 7.87
CA LYS A 63 6.86 -8.72 9.16
C LYS A 63 6.97 -10.21 9.47
N PHE A 64 6.83 -11.09 8.46
CA PHE A 64 7.04 -12.53 8.63
C PHE A 64 8.51 -12.90 8.83
N ARG A 65 9.44 -12.28 8.09
CA ARG A 65 10.90 -12.51 8.28
C ARG A 65 11.43 -12.06 9.64
N ALA A 66 10.81 -11.07 10.28
CA ALA A 66 11.21 -10.59 11.61
C ALA A 66 10.69 -11.47 12.77
N GLN A 67 9.86 -12.46 12.48
CA GLN A 67 9.30 -13.41 13.46
C GLN A 67 9.98 -14.78 13.43
N GLU A 68 10.97 -14.96 12.55
CA GLU A 68 11.87 -16.12 12.47
C GLU A 68 13.20 -15.82 13.16
#